data_AF-A0A963TRV9-F1
#
_entry.id   AF-A0A963TRV9-F1
#
_cell.length_a   1.000
_cell.length_b   1.000
_cell.length_c   1.000
_cell.angle_alpha   90.00
_cell.angle_beta   90.00
_cell.angle_gamma   90.00
#
_symmetry.space_group_name_H-M   'P 1'
#
loop_
_entity.id
_entity.type
_entity.pdbx_description
1 polymer ?
#
loop_
_entity_poly.entity_id
_entity_poly.type
_entity_poly.pdbx_seq_one_letter_code
_entity_poly.pdbx_strand_id
1 'polypeptide(L)'
;TTARYYTPSGRSIQATGIEPDIEVRQASVQRAAPPVFRRAEADLPGALENDTSDPAAAGNDGNAAEQTQDTEDYQLARALDLLQGIAIYQRSSLN
;
A
#
# COMPACT_ATOMS: atom_id res chain seq x y z
N THR A 1 -6.58 -11.69 18.61
CA THR A 1 -7.57 -10.84 17.90
C THR A 1 -8.97 -11.30 18.31
N THR A 2 -9.87 -10.43 18.78
CA THR A 2 -11.20 -10.82 19.33
C THR A 2 -12.38 -10.42 18.45
N ALA A 3 -12.13 -9.66 17.39
CA ALA A 3 -13.13 -9.22 16.42
C ALA A 3 -12.53 -9.26 15.01
N ARG A 4 -13.38 -9.41 14.00
CA ARG A 4 -13.00 -9.32 12.59
C ARG A 4 -13.33 -7.92 12.06
N TYR A 5 -12.51 -7.43 11.13
CA TYR A 5 -12.70 -6.13 10.50
C TYR A 5 -13.17 -6.29 9.05
N TYR A 6 -14.17 -5.50 8.67
CA TYR A 6 -14.78 -5.51 7.35
C TYR A 6 -14.86 -4.10 6.77
N THR A 7 -14.74 -3.99 5.45
CA THR A 7 -15.07 -2.76 4.73
C THR A 7 -16.57 -2.47 4.83
N PRO A 8 -17.03 -1.23 4.55
CA PRO A 8 -18.47 -0.94 4.42
C PRO A 8 -19.19 -1.80 3.38
N SER A 9 -18.46 -2.34 2.40
CA SER A 9 -18.96 -3.31 1.41
C SER A 9 -19.04 -4.76 1.93
N GLY A 10 -18.69 -5.03 3.19
CA GLY A 10 -18.74 -6.35 3.80
C GLY A 10 -17.56 -7.27 3.50
N ARG A 11 -16.48 -6.77 2.87
CA ARG A 11 -15.26 -7.54 2.56
C ARG A 11 -14.35 -7.60 3.79
N SER A 12 -13.90 -8.79 4.18
CA SER A 12 -12.89 -8.94 5.24
C SER A 12 -11.53 -8.46 4.72
N ILE A 13 -10.86 -7.62 5.50
CA ILE A 13 -9.51 -7.13 5.17
C ILE A 13 -8.41 -7.87 5.95
N GLN A 14 -8.80 -8.85 6.77
CA GLN A 14 -7.86 -9.68 7.54
C GLN A 14 -6.89 -10.38 6.60
N ALA A 15 -5.60 -10.39 6.94
CA ALA A 15 -4.49 -10.98 6.18
C ALA A 15 -4.21 -10.40 4.77
N THR A 16 -5.23 -9.93 4.05
CA THR A 16 -5.13 -9.36 2.69
C THR A 16 -4.84 -7.86 2.69
N GLY A 17 -5.31 -7.14 3.71
CA GLY A 17 -5.20 -5.67 3.77
C GLY A 17 -6.11 -4.95 2.79
N ILE A 18 -5.74 -3.71 2.45
CA ILE A 18 -6.45 -2.86 1.49
C ILE A 18 -5.56 -2.71 0.26
N GLU A 19 -6.09 -3.06 -0.91
CA GLU A 19 -5.45 -2.80 -2.19
C GLU A 19 -5.50 -1.30 -2.51
N PRO A 20 -4.35 -0.66 -2.79
CA PRO A 20 -4.32 0.76 -3.15
C PRO A 20 -4.80 0.96 -4.59
N ASP A 21 -5.54 2.04 -4.84
CA ASP A 21 -5.98 2.38 -6.21
C ASP A 21 -4.80 2.79 -7.11
N ILE A 22 -3.75 3.36 -6.52
CA ILE A 22 -2.54 3.81 -7.21
C ILE A 22 -1.32 3.27 -6.47
N GLU A 23 -0.62 2.33 -7.09
CA GLU A 23 0.63 1.82 -6.54
C GLU A 23 1.81 2.74 -6.90
N VAL A 24 2.46 3.31 -5.88
CA VAL A 24 3.69 4.10 -6.04
C VAL A 24 4.87 3.32 -5.48
N ARG A 25 5.74 2.83 -6.39
CA ARG A 25 6.99 2.17 -6.00
C ARG A 25 7.97 3.20 -5.44
N GLN A 26 8.77 2.78 -4.47
CA GLN A 26 9.83 3.65 -3.96
C GLN A 26 10.86 3.91 -5.06
N ALA A 27 11.14 5.19 -5.32
CA ALA A 27 12.16 5.59 -6.26
C ALA A 27 13.43 5.96 -5.49
N SER A 28 14.41 5.05 -5.45
CA SER A 28 15.77 5.45 -5.13
C SER A 28 16.37 6.10 -6.38
N VAL A 29 16.82 7.36 -6.28
CA VAL A 29 17.66 7.97 -7.33
C VAL A 29 19.01 7.27 -7.25
N GLN A 30 19.11 6.14 -7.95
CA GLN A 30 20.19 5.14 -8.07
C GLN A 30 19.79 3.76 -7.55
N ARG A 31 19.62 2.85 -8.52
CA ARG A 31 19.59 1.38 -8.45
C ARG A 31 18.73 0.79 -7.33
N ALA A 32 17.49 0.48 -7.69
CA ALA A 32 16.62 -0.55 -7.09
C ALA A 32 16.89 -0.83 -5.60
N ALA A 33 16.31 0.00 -4.73
CA ALA A 33 16.14 -0.37 -3.33
C ALA A 33 15.35 -1.69 -3.24
N PRO A 34 15.69 -2.59 -2.30
CA PRO A 34 14.95 -3.83 -2.09
C PRO A 34 13.48 -3.52 -1.72
N PRO A 35 12.56 -4.47 -1.94
CA PRO A 35 11.16 -4.29 -1.57
C PRO A 35 11.08 -3.90 -0.10
N VAL A 36 10.46 -2.74 0.18
CA VAL A 36 10.19 -2.32 1.55
C VAL A 36 9.31 -3.37 2.19
N PHE A 37 9.78 -3.96 3.29
CA PHE A 37 9.00 -4.86 4.11
C PHE A 37 7.75 -4.14 4.61
N ARG A 38 6.62 -4.35 3.93
CA ARG A 38 5.32 -3.95 4.43
C ARG A 38 4.94 -4.98 5.49
N ARG A 39 4.87 -4.56 6.76
CA ARG A 39 4.34 -5.43 7.80
C ARG A 39 2.86 -5.69 7.50
N ALA A 40 2.50 -6.94 7.22
CA ALA A 40 1.12 -7.35 7.04
C ALA A 40 0.56 -7.87 8.37
N GLU A 41 -0.78 -7.82 8.53
CA GLU A 41 -1.44 -8.44 9.68
C GLU A 41 -1.20 -9.96 9.73
N ALA A 42 -1.11 -10.60 8.56
CA ALA A 42 -0.85 -12.04 8.41
C ALA A 42 0.48 -12.48 9.06
N ASP A 43 1.45 -11.58 9.15
CA ASP A 43 2.78 -11.88 9.69
C ASP A 43 2.80 -11.89 11.24
N LEU A 44 1.70 -11.50 11.90
CA LEU A 44 1.64 -11.40 13.36
C LEU A 44 1.26 -12.73 14.02
N PRO A 45 1.85 -13.06 15.19
CA PRO A 45 1.41 -14.20 15.98
C PRO A 45 -0.07 -14.09 16.37
N GLY A 46 -0.86 -15.10 15.99
CA GLY A 46 -2.30 -15.12 16.24
C GLY A 46 -3.15 -14.35 15.22
N ALA A 47 -2.61 -14.10 14.02
CA ALA A 47 -3.38 -13.60 12.89
C ALA A 47 -4.59 -14.52 12.58
N LEU A 48 -5.72 -13.91 12.21
CA LEU A 48 -6.92 -14.62 11.83
C LEU A 48 -6.92 -14.89 10.32
N GLU A 49 -7.39 -16.06 9.91
CA GLU A 49 -7.55 -16.41 8.50
C GLU A 49 -8.75 -15.70 7.87
N ASN A 50 -8.67 -15.45 6.56
CA ASN A 50 -9.74 -14.80 5.80
C ASN A 50 -10.65 -15.85 5.15
N ASP A 51 -11.91 -15.91 5.61
CA ASP A 51 -12.91 -16.85 5.12
C ASP A 51 -13.58 -16.41 3.79
N THR A 52 -13.20 -15.24 3.23
CA THR A 52 -13.91 -14.58 2.13
C THR A 52 -13.04 -14.20 0.92
N SER A 53 -11.76 -14.55 0.91
CA SER A 53 -10.82 -14.16 -0.15
C SER A 53 -10.53 -15.28 -1.14
N ASP A 54 -10.56 -14.98 -2.44
CA ASP A 54 -9.93 -15.82 -3.47
C ASP A 54 -8.42 -15.94 -3.18
N PRO A 55 -7.83 -17.14 -3.29
CA PRO A 55 -6.45 -17.42 -2.88
C PRO A 55 -5.36 -16.69 -3.69
N ALA A 56 -5.75 -15.91 -4.71
CA ALA A 56 -4.83 -15.15 -5.56
C ALA A 56 -4.37 -13.80 -4.95
N ALA A 57 -4.97 -13.34 -3.85
CA ALA A 57 -4.65 -12.05 -3.21
C ALA A 57 -3.66 -12.16 -2.03
N ALA A 58 -3.04 -13.34 -1.83
CA ALA A 58 -1.98 -13.52 -0.84
C ALA A 58 -0.68 -12.93 -1.39
N GLY A 59 -0.47 -11.63 -1.16
CA GLY A 59 0.78 -10.93 -1.47
C GLY A 59 1.94 -11.57 -0.70
N ASN A 60 2.76 -12.34 -1.41
CA ASN A 60 3.89 -13.07 -0.87
C ASN A 60 5.18 -12.33 -1.26
N ASP A 61 5.54 -11.30 -0.49
CA ASP A 61 6.76 -10.53 -0.71
C ASP A 61 7.69 -10.63 0.50
N GLY A 62 8.49 -11.70 0.53
CA GLY A 62 9.52 -11.94 1.54
C GLY A 62 10.96 -11.84 0.99
N ASN A 63 11.82 -11.16 1.77
CA ASN A 63 13.31 -11.01 1.73
C ASN A 63 13.83 -9.76 0.95
N ALA A 64 14.87 -9.00 1.34
CA ALA A 64 15.88 -8.98 2.42
C ALA A 64 16.48 -7.55 2.58
N ALA A 65 16.94 -7.25 3.80
CA ALA A 65 18.03 -6.33 4.25
C ALA A 65 18.04 -4.80 3.94
N GLU A 66 18.43 -4.07 4.99
CA GLU A 66 18.56 -2.62 5.21
C GLU A 66 19.45 -1.86 4.23
N GLN A 67 19.12 -0.59 3.94
CA GLN A 67 20.05 0.55 3.98
C GLN A 67 19.32 1.90 3.88
N THR A 68 19.57 2.74 4.87
CA THR A 68 19.02 4.09 5.07
C THR A 68 19.78 5.09 4.20
N GLN A 69 19.11 5.75 3.26
CA GLN A 69 19.57 7.03 2.70
C GLN A 69 18.38 7.97 2.53
N ASP A 70 18.47 9.12 3.20
CA ASP A 70 17.54 10.25 3.14
C ASP A 70 17.32 10.71 1.69
N THR A 71 16.30 10.14 1.08
CA THR A 71 15.68 10.65 -0.13
C THR A 71 14.33 11.15 0.30
N GLU A 72 14.01 12.42 0.02
CA GLU A 72 12.69 12.99 0.28
C GLU A 72 11.61 11.99 -0.12
N ASP A 73 10.63 11.77 0.76
CA ASP A 73 9.63 10.71 0.60
C ASP A 73 8.96 10.82 -0.78
N TYR A 74 9.41 9.97 -1.71
CA TYR A 74 8.96 10.00 -3.10
C TYR A 74 7.46 9.69 -3.21
N GLN A 75 6.94 8.85 -2.31
CA GLN A 75 5.54 8.48 -2.30
C GLN A 75 4.69 9.69 -1.87
N LEU A 76 5.16 10.44 -0.88
CA LEU A 76 4.56 11.70 -0.47
C LEU A 76 4.62 12.77 -1.57
N ALA A 77 5.79 12.98 -2.18
CA ALA A 77 5.94 13.94 -3.27
C ALA A 77 5.01 13.60 -4.44
N ARG A 78 4.92 12.31 -4.81
CA ARG A 78 4.01 11.85 -5.85
C ARG A 78 2.54 12.08 -5.51
N ALA A 79 2.16 11.92 -4.25
CA ALA A 79 0.80 12.20 -3.80
C ALA A 79 0.44 13.68 -3.95
N LEU A 80 1.36 14.59 -3.59
CA LEU A 80 1.18 16.03 -3.76
C LEU A 80 1.02 16.43 -5.23
N ASP A 81 1.89 15.90 -6.11
CA ASP A 81 1.81 16.15 -7.55
C ASP A 81 0.45 15.71 -8.14
N LEU A 82 -0.05 14.54 -7.73
CA LEU A 82 -1.35 14.04 -8.17
C LEU A 82 -2.49 14.95 -7.71
N LEU A 83 -2.48 15.37 -6.44
CA LEU A 83 -3.51 16.28 -5.90
C LEU A 83 -3.50 17.63 -6.60
N GLN A 84 -2.31 18.21 -6.82
CA GLN A 84 -2.16 19.47 -7.54
C GLN A 84 -2.61 19.35 -9.00
N GLY A 85 -2.25 18.26 -9.67
CA GLY A 85 -2.68 17.96 -11.04
C GLY A 85 -4.21 17.85 -11.17
N ILE A 86 -4.86 17.13 -10.26
CA ILE A 86 -6.33 17.02 -10.23
C ILE A 86 -6.97 18.40 -9.99
N ALA A 87 -6.41 19.21 -9.08
CA ALA A 87 -6.94 20.55 -8.81
C ALA A 87 -6.85 21.50 -10.02
N ILE A 88 -5.74 21.44 -10.78
CA ILE A 88 -5.57 22.21 -12.02
C ILE A 88 -6.56 21.71 -13.08
N TYR A 89 -6.68 20.40 -13.26
CA TYR A 89 -7.59 19.80 -14.24
C TYR A 89 -9.06 20.17 -13.97
N GLN A 90 -9.49 20.10 -12.70
CA GLN A 90 -10.84 20.52 -12.31
C GLN A 90 -11.07 22.00 -12.57
N ARG A 91 -10.09 22.87 -12.26
CA ARG A 91 -10.18 24.30 -12.54
C ARG A 91 -10.27 24.61 -14.03
N SER A 92 -9.52 23.90 -14.87
CA SER A 92 -9.59 24.06 -16.33
C SER A 92 -10.88 23.52 -16.93
N SER A 93 -11.49 22.50 -16.32
CA SER A 93 -12.74 21.87 -16.79
C SER A 93 -13.99 22.70 -16.46
N LEU A 94 -13.90 23.59 -15.46
CA LEU A 94 -14.98 24.49 -15.04
C LEU A 94 -15.06 25.81 -15.82
N ASN A 95 -14.10 26.08 -16.71
CA ASN A 95 -14.06 27.22 -17.63
C ASN A 95 -14.37 26.76 -19.06
#